data_AF-A0A250I6R2-F1
#
_entry.id   AF-A0A250I6R2-F1
#
_cell.length_a   1.000
_cell.length_b   1.000
_cell.length_c   1.000
_cell.angle_alpha   90.00
_cell.angle_beta   90.00
_cell.angle_gamma   90.00
#
_symmetry.space_group_name_H-M   'P 1'
#
loop_
_entity.id
_entity.type
_entity.pdbx_description
1 polymer ?
#
loop_
_entity_poly.entity_id
_entity_poly.type
_entity_poly.pdbx_seq_one_letter_code
_entity_poly.pdbx_strand_id
1 'polypeptide(L)'
;MRLLRSREVQALTGLSADQLREWTGRRGLVAPDVPPRGKGTQARFSWQTVLVLRLAVVLKQEFHVELKAQRELFAGLQRELAGRSFPTLWPKSVVLHGPGRWELLDVEDIKIGSNKGCIVLPFASHLEALSVGFGLPDPMQQLPLFAAVKVQ
;
A
#
# COMPACT_ATOMS: atom_id res chain seq x y z
N MET A 1 -2.16 16.65 -1.23
CA MET A 1 -2.49 15.20 -1.20
C MET A 1 -3.89 15.03 -0.62
N ARG A 2 -4.81 14.37 -1.33
CA ARG A 2 -6.16 14.05 -0.81
C ARG A 2 -6.04 13.02 0.31
N LEU A 3 -6.79 13.20 1.39
CA LEU A 3 -6.92 12.21 2.46
C LEU A 3 -8.34 11.64 2.48
N LEU A 4 -8.45 10.32 2.67
CA LEU A 4 -9.72 9.61 2.72
C LEU A 4 -10.22 9.44 4.15
N ARG A 5 -11.54 9.35 4.30
CA ARG A 5 -12.21 9.01 5.56
C ARG A 5 -12.39 7.49 5.67
N SER A 6 -12.71 7.01 6.87
CA SER A 6 -12.84 5.58 7.17
C SER A 6 -13.76 4.81 6.22
N ARG A 7 -14.86 5.40 5.71
CA ARG A 7 -15.77 4.70 4.78
C ARG A 7 -15.12 4.44 3.42
N GLU A 8 -14.40 5.42 2.89
CA GLU A 8 -13.67 5.28 1.63
C GLU A 8 -12.53 4.25 1.78
N VAL A 9 -11.84 4.26 2.92
CA VAL A 9 -10.79 3.27 3.23
C VAL A 9 -11.36 1.85 3.35
N GLN A 10 -12.53 1.68 3.98
CA GLN A 10 -13.20 0.37 4.03
C GLN A 10 -13.52 -0.14 2.62
N ALA A 11 -14.05 0.71 1.73
CA ALA A 11 -14.32 0.33 0.35
C ALA A 11 -13.04 -0.09 -0.41
N LEU A 12 -11.92 0.60 -0.15
CA LEU A 12 -10.64 0.31 -0.78
C LEU A 12 -9.85 -0.82 -0.13
N THR A 13 -10.22 -1.33 1.03
CA THR A 13 -9.46 -2.40 1.72
C THR A 13 -10.29 -3.65 1.97
N GLY A 14 -11.62 -3.57 1.88
CA GLY A 14 -12.52 -4.64 2.29
C GLY A 14 -12.59 -4.84 3.81
N LEU A 15 -11.88 -4.02 4.60
CA LEU A 15 -11.94 -4.08 6.06
C LEU A 15 -13.32 -3.64 6.56
N SER A 16 -13.81 -4.29 7.62
CA SER A 16 -14.95 -3.78 8.36
C SER A 16 -14.56 -2.54 9.18
N ALA A 17 -15.55 -1.77 9.64
CA ALA A 17 -15.32 -0.61 10.49
C ALA A 17 -14.55 -0.96 11.78
N ASP A 18 -14.84 -2.13 12.36
CA ASP A 18 -14.17 -2.60 13.59
C ASP A 18 -12.74 -3.04 13.30
N GLN A 19 -12.50 -3.78 12.21
CA GLN A 19 -11.15 -4.17 11.82
C GLN A 19 -10.29 -2.94 11.51
N LEU A 20 -10.82 -1.97 10.76
CA LEU A 20 -10.09 -0.73 10.48
C LEU A 20 -9.74 0.01 11.78
N ARG A 21 -10.70 0.14 12.70
CA ARG A 21 -10.48 0.80 14.00
C ARG A 21 -9.44 0.06 14.84
N GLU A 22 -9.50 -1.26 14.87
CA GLU A 22 -8.53 -2.10 15.58
C GLU A 22 -7.12 -1.92 15.00
N TRP A 23 -7.00 -1.95 13.68
CA TRP A 23 -5.70 -1.90 12.99
C TRP A 23 -5.06 -0.51 13.06
N THR A 24 -5.86 0.55 13.16
CA THR A 24 -5.37 1.94 13.15
C THR A 24 -5.48 2.65 14.50
N GLY A 25 -5.88 1.94 15.56
CA GLY A 25 -6.07 2.49 16.89
C GLY A 25 -4.79 2.56 17.75
N ARG A 26 -4.95 2.65 19.07
CA ARG A 26 -3.85 2.80 20.04
C ARG A 26 -2.82 1.66 20.06
N ARG A 27 -3.25 0.43 19.76
CA ARG A 27 -2.35 -0.74 19.66
C ARG A 27 -1.78 -0.91 18.24
N GLY A 28 -2.11 0.03 17.34
CA GLY A 28 -2.26 -0.14 15.89
C GLY A 28 -1.12 -0.82 15.14
N LEU A 29 -1.52 -1.58 14.13
CA LEU A 29 -0.69 -2.16 13.09
C LEU A 29 -0.19 -1.10 12.12
N VAL A 30 -1.06 -0.16 11.75
CA VAL A 30 -0.79 0.90 10.78
C VAL A 30 -1.35 2.21 11.33
N ALA A 31 -0.50 3.23 11.51
CA ALA A 31 -0.97 4.50 12.06
C ALA A 31 -1.74 5.30 10.99
N PRO A 32 -2.87 5.95 11.33
CA PRO A 32 -3.51 6.90 10.42
C PRO A 32 -2.64 8.16 10.27
N ASP A 33 -2.67 8.79 9.10
CA ASP A 33 -1.93 10.04 8.85
C ASP A 33 -2.43 11.18 9.74
N VAL A 34 -3.75 11.24 9.95
CA VAL A 34 -4.37 12.15 10.92
C VAL A 34 -5.19 11.31 11.89
N PRO A 35 -4.76 11.16 13.16
CA PRO A 35 -5.54 10.46 14.17
C PRO A 35 -6.78 11.28 14.58
N PRO A 36 -7.84 10.64 15.08
CA PRO A 36 -8.97 11.35 15.66
C PRO A 36 -8.52 12.08 16.94
N ARG A 37 -8.96 13.33 17.12
CA ARG A 37 -8.56 14.21 18.24
C ARG A 37 -9.67 14.44 19.27
N GLY A 38 -10.80 13.74 19.19
CA GLY A 38 -11.93 13.88 20.12
C GLY A 38 -13.26 13.38 19.56
N LYS A 39 -14.35 13.55 20.33
CA LYS A 39 -15.71 13.13 19.94
C LYS A 39 -16.09 13.74 18.58
N GLY A 40 -16.52 12.90 17.65
CA GLY A 40 -16.96 13.31 16.30
C GLY A 40 -15.85 13.50 15.26
N THR A 41 -14.57 13.47 15.65
CA THR A 41 -13.46 13.56 14.68
C THR A 41 -13.10 12.18 14.13
N GLN A 42 -12.88 12.10 12.82
CA GLN A 42 -12.52 10.85 12.13
C GLN A 42 -11.05 10.84 11.75
N ALA A 43 -10.46 9.65 11.77
CA ALA A 43 -9.14 9.42 11.22
C ALA A 43 -9.12 9.73 9.72
N ARG A 44 -7.98 10.25 9.23
CA ARG A 44 -7.76 10.46 7.78
C ARG A 44 -6.54 9.72 7.30
N PHE A 45 -6.61 9.24 6.06
CA PHE A 45 -5.65 8.30 5.50
C PHE A 45 -5.15 8.78 4.13
N SER A 46 -3.85 8.77 3.94
CA SER A 46 -3.17 8.98 2.67
C SER A 46 -3.18 7.71 1.82
N TRP A 47 -2.85 7.84 0.53
CA TRP A 47 -2.75 6.67 -0.34
C TRP A 47 -1.63 5.72 0.13
N GLN A 48 -0.55 6.24 0.73
CA GLN A 48 0.52 5.44 1.31
C GLN A 48 -0.01 4.57 2.44
N THR A 49 -0.76 5.16 3.36
CA THR A 49 -1.34 4.42 4.49
C THR A 49 -2.37 3.39 4.01
N VAL A 50 -3.20 3.74 3.01
CA VAL A 50 -4.16 2.78 2.45
C VAL A 50 -3.44 1.66 1.68
N LEU A 51 -2.32 1.93 1.01
CA LEU A 51 -1.47 0.90 0.39
C LEU A 51 -0.98 -0.10 1.45
N VAL A 52 -0.43 0.39 2.57
CA VAL A 52 0.03 -0.47 3.67
C VAL A 52 -1.12 -1.31 4.24
N LEU A 53 -2.31 -0.73 4.41
CA LEU A 53 -3.50 -1.47 4.84
C LEU A 53 -3.90 -2.56 3.83
N ARG A 54 -3.86 -2.27 2.52
CA ARG A 54 -4.15 -3.27 1.47
C ARG A 54 -3.13 -4.42 1.50
N LEU A 55 -1.85 -4.14 1.71
CA LEU A 55 -0.82 -5.17 1.87
C LEU A 55 -1.04 -6.01 3.14
N ALA A 56 -1.42 -5.37 4.25
CA ALA A 56 -1.75 -6.07 5.50
C ALA A 56 -2.96 -7.01 5.34
N VAL A 57 -3.96 -6.62 4.55
CA VAL A 57 -5.11 -7.48 4.20
C VAL A 57 -4.64 -8.73 3.45
N VAL A 58 -3.82 -8.59 2.41
CA VAL A 58 -3.28 -9.72 1.64
C VAL A 58 -2.47 -10.65 2.54
N LEU A 59 -1.57 -10.10 3.35
CA LEU A 59 -0.77 -10.89 4.29
C LEU A 59 -1.63 -11.72 5.25
N LYS A 60 -2.73 -11.16 5.75
CA LYS A 60 -3.63 -11.87 6.66
C LYS A 60 -4.52 -12.89 5.94
N GLN A 61 -5.07 -12.54 4.79
CA GLN A 61 -6.13 -13.31 4.13
C GLN A 61 -5.57 -14.42 3.24
N GLU A 62 -4.48 -14.16 2.52
CA GLU A 62 -3.90 -15.09 1.54
C GLU A 62 -2.74 -15.89 2.11
N PHE A 63 -1.93 -15.26 2.97
CA PHE A 63 -0.73 -15.88 3.55
C PHE A 63 -0.88 -16.24 5.03
N HIS A 64 -2.01 -15.93 5.65
CA HIS A 64 -2.31 -16.21 7.06
C HIS A 64 -1.24 -15.70 8.05
N VAL A 65 -0.57 -14.60 7.71
CA VAL A 65 0.49 -14.00 8.53
C VAL A 65 -0.11 -13.32 9.76
N GLU A 66 0.49 -13.57 10.93
CA GLU A 66 0.15 -12.86 12.16
C GLU A 66 0.60 -11.39 12.09
N LEU A 67 -0.35 -10.48 11.81
CA LEU A 67 -0.05 -9.07 11.59
C LEU A 67 0.60 -8.38 12.80
N LYS A 68 0.26 -8.81 14.03
CA LYS A 68 0.81 -8.22 15.25
C LYS A 68 2.33 -8.42 15.36
N ALA A 69 2.86 -9.52 14.83
CA ALA A 69 4.29 -9.77 14.76
C ALA A 69 4.98 -8.92 13.66
N GLN A 70 4.22 -8.32 12.75
CA GLN A 70 4.73 -7.55 11.60
C GLN A 70 4.55 -6.03 11.75
N ARG A 71 4.37 -5.52 12.97
CA ARG A 71 4.18 -4.07 13.21
C ARG A 71 5.35 -3.24 12.71
N GLU A 72 6.58 -3.73 12.88
CA GLU A 72 7.79 -3.04 12.42
C GLU A 72 7.89 -2.99 10.90
N LEU A 73 7.43 -4.04 10.21
CA LEU A 73 7.29 -4.05 8.75
C LEU A 73 6.37 -2.91 8.29
N PHE A 74 5.16 -2.81 8.86
CA PHE A 74 4.20 -1.79 8.45
C PHE A 74 4.69 -0.37 8.77
N ALA A 75 5.29 -0.15 9.94
CA ALA A 75 5.89 1.13 10.29
C ALA A 75 7.09 1.47 9.38
N GLY A 76 7.87 0.47 8.96
CA GLY A 76 8.94 0.61 7.98
C GLY A 76 8.39 1.04 6.61
N LEU A 77 7.37 0.34 6.12
CA LEU A 77 6.72 0.67 4.85
C LEU A 77 6.11 2.07 4.86
N GLN A 78 5.42 2.48 5.92
CA GLN A 78 4.86 3.84 6.00
C GLN A 78 5.96 4.90 5.88
N ARG A 79 7.10 4.72 6.56
CA ARG A 79 8.24 5.65 6.47
C ARG A 79 8.83 5.67 5.07
N GLU A 80 9.03 4.50 4.49
CA GLU A 80 9.64 4.37 3.17
C GLU A 80 8.77 4.96 2.05
N LEU A 81 7.44 4.84 2.16
CA LEU A 81 6.50 5.38 1.20
C LEU A 81 6.28 6.89 1.33
N ALA A 82 6.53 7.48 2.52
CA ALA A 82 6.26 8.89 2.77
C ALA A 82 7.06 9.84 1.84
N GLY A 83 8.27 9.44 1.42
CA GLY A 83 9.12 10.21 0.51
C GLY A 83 8.96 9.85 -0.97
N ARG A 84 8.08 8.91 -1.32
CA ARG A 84 7.98 8.36 -2.68
C ARG A 84 6.78 8.93 -3.42
N SER A 85 6.96 9.17 -4.71
CA SER A 85 5.87 9.56 -5.60
C SER A 85 5.03 8.33 -5.98
N PHE A 86 3.72 8.52 -6.16
CA PHE A 86 2.82 7.44 -6.55
C PHE A 86 3.25 6.73 -7.87
N PRO A 87 3.62 7.45 -8.95
CA PRO A 87 4.01 6.82 -10.21
C PRO A 87 5.28 5.96 -10.11
N THR A 88 6.23 6.32 -9.24
CA THR A 88 7.50 5.57 -9.09
C THR A 88 7.35 4.19 -8.46
N LEU A 89 6.16 3.86 -7.95
CA LEU A 89 5.88 2.59 -7.26
C LEU A 89 5.28 1.51 -8.16
N TRP A 90 4.84 1.85 -9.38
CA TRP A 90 4.23 0.88 -10.30
C TRP A 90 5.09 -0.34 -10.62
N PRO A 91 6.41 -0.21 -10.90
CA PRO A 91 7.25 -1.38 -11.12
C PRO A 91 7.70 -2.06 -9.81
N LYS A 92 7.32 -1.54 -8.64
CA LYS A 92 7.85 -1.99 -7.35
C LYS A 92 7.04 -3.13 -6.74
N SER A 93 7.72 -3.94 -5.94
CA SER A 93 7.15 -4.96 -5.06
C SER A 93 7.77 -4.88 -3.68
N VAL A 94 6.99 -5.23 -2.66
CA VAL A 94 7.55 -5.54 -1.34
C VAL A 94 7.91 -7.01 -1.30
N VAL A 95 9.16 -7.31 -0.96
CA VAL A 95 9.67 -8.67 -0.81
C VAL A 95 9.95 -8.91 0.67
N LEU A 96 9.36 -9.97 1.23
CA LEU A 96 9.54 -10.39 2.63
C LEU A 96 10.41 -11.64 2.68
N HIS A 97 11.59 -11.54 3.30
CA HIS A 97 12.58 -12.63 3.39
C HIS A 97 12.50 -13.41 4.73
N GLY A 98 11.54 -13.06 5.58
CA GLY A 98 11.36 -13.61 6.93
C GLY A 98 11.08 -12.52 7.96
N PRO A 99 11.04 -12.87 9.25
CA PRO A 99 10.68 -11.93 10.31
C PRO A 99 11.54 -10.66 10.28
N GLY A 100 10.88 -9.50 10.18
CA GLY A 100 11.52 -8.19 10.23
C GLY A 100 12.42 -7.82 9.04
N ARG A 101 12.58 -8.70 8.03
CA ARG A 101 13.42 -8.44 6.86
C ARG A 101 12.59 -8.31 5.61
N TRP A 102 12.63 -7.13 5.01
CA TRP A 102 11.91 -6.81 3.81
C TRP A 102 12.67 -5.79 2.95
N GLU A 103 12.38 -5.79 1.67
CA GLU A 103 12.97 -4.88 0.69
C GLU A 103 11.90 -4.38 -0.28
N LEU A 104 12.12 -3.19 -0.85
CA LEU A 104 11.33 -2.66 -1.95
C LEU A 104 12.17 -2.75 -3.24
N LEU A 105 11.80 -3.69 -4.11
CA LEU A 105 12.56 -3.99 -5.34
C LEU A 105 11.70 -3.70 -6.57
N ASP A 106 12.34 -3.39 -7.69
CA ASP A 106 11.65 -3.50 -8.98
C ASP A 106 11.35 -4.97 -9.26
N VAL A 107 10.19 -5.26 -9.85
CA VAL A 107 9.77 -6.63 -10.19
C VAL A 107 10.84 -7.37 -11.00
N GLU A 108 11.52 -6.66 -11.89
CA GLU A 108 12.59 -7.18 -12.75
C GLU A 108 13.87 -7.53 -11.98
N ASP A 109 14.12 -6.87 -10.85
CA ASP A 109 15.31 -7.07 -10.01
C ASP A 109 15.12 -8.18 -8.96
N ILE A 110 13.93 -8.77 -8.87
CA ILE A 110 13.63 -9.83 -7.91
C ILE A 110 14.35 -11.11 -8.32
N LYS A 111 15.55 -11.30 -7.77
CA LYS A 111 16.32 -12.54 -7.92
C LYS A 111 15.89 -13.54 -6.85
N ILE A 112 15.10 -14.53 -7.25
CA ILE A 112 14.76 -15.68 -6.39
C ILE A 112 15.99 -16.62 -6.35
N GLY A 113 17.06 -16.17 -5.71
CA GLY A 113 18.36 -16.86 -5.65
C GLY A 113 18.77 -17.34 -4.27
N SER A 114 17.87 -17.27 -3.28
CA SER A 114 18.17 -17.65 -1.90
C SER A 114 17.63 -19.04 -1.58
N ASN A 115 18.40 -19.86 -0.84
CA ASN A 115 17.93 -21.13 -0.23
C ASN A 115 16.80 -20.95 0.82
N LYS A 116 16.14 -19.78 0.86
CA LYS A 116 15.08 -19.41 1.78
C LYS A 116 13.91 -18.86 0.98
N GLY A 117 12.70 -19.32 1.32
CA GLY A 117 11.47 -18.79 0.72
C GLY A 117 11.24 -17.31 1.04
N CYS A 118 10.50 -16.63 0.18
CA CYS A 118 10.08 -15.25 0.36
C CYS A 118 8.63 -15.06 -0.08
N ILE A 119 7.98 -13.99 0.42
CA ILE A 119 6.68 -13.54 -0.06
C ILE A 119 6.91 -12.28 -0.89
N VAL A 120 6.43 -12.26 -2.13
CA VAL A 120 6.50 -11.10 -3.02
C VAL A 120 5.09 -10.53 -3.16
N LEU A 121 4.95 -9.24 -2.85
CA LEU A 121 3.71 -8.49 -2.98
C LEU A 121 3.90 -7.36 -4.00
N PRO A 122 3.54 -7.59 -5.29
CA PRO A 122 3.60 -6.55 -6.31
C PRO A 122 2.64 -5.41 -6.03
N PHE A 123 3.06 -4.17 -6.27
CA PHE A 123 2.21 -3.01 -6.01
C PHE A 123 1.16 -2.73 -7.08
N ALA A 124 1.34 -3.21 -8.31
CA ALA A 124 0.50 -2.85 -9.47
C ALA A 124 -1.01 -2.92 -9.19
N SER A 125 -1.53 -4.08 -8.75
CA SER A 125 -2.97 -4.25 -8.47
C SER A 125 -3.48 -3.41 -7.28
N HIS A 126 -2.60 -3.07 -6.34
CA HIS A 126 -2.94 -2.18 -5.25
C HIS A 126 -2.98 -0.72 -5.72
N LEU A 127 -2.02 -0.31 -6.54
CA LEU A 127 -1.94 1.03 -7.09
C LEU A 127 -3.06 1.31 -8.08
N GLU A 128 -3.49 0.34 -8.89
CA GLU A 128 -4.67 0.48 -9.75
C GLU A 128 -5.92 0.85 -8.94
N ALA A 129 -6.22 0.10 -7.87
CA ALA A 129 -7.35 0.39 -7.00
C ALA A 129 -7.23 1.77 -6.31
N LEU A 130 -6.03 2.15 -5.90
CA LEU A 130 -5.78 3.44 -5.27
C LEU A 130 -5.85 4.60 -6.27
N SER A 131 -5.47 4.36 -7.52
CA SER A 131 -5.56 5.34 -8.60
C SER A 131 -7.02 5.78 -8.78
N VAL A 132 -7.93 4.81 -8.92
CA VAL A 132 -9.37 5.06 -9.01
C VAL A 132 -9.90 5.71 -7.72
N GLY A 133 -9.54 5.18 -6.54
CA GLY A 133 -10.07 5.65 -5.26
C GLY A 133 -9.66 7.07 -4.88
N PHE A 134 -8.42 7.45 -5.17
CA PHE A 134 -7.88 8.78 -4.85
C PHE A 134 -7.98 9.76 -6.01
N GLY A 135 -8.21 9.30 -7.25
CA GLY A 135 -8.10 10.11 -8.46
C GLY A 135 -6.65 10.46 -8.79
N LEU A 136 -5.73 9.51 -8.57
CA LEU A 136 -4.31 9.67 -8.88
C LEU A 136 -4.05 9.29 -10.34
N PRO A 137 -2.96 9.79 -10.96
CA PRO A 137 -2.61 9.38 -12.31
C PRO A 137 -2.20 7.91 -12.34
N ASP A 138 -2.84 7.15 -13.22
CA ASP A 138 -2.42 5.80 -13.62
C ASP A 138 -1.56 5.91 -14.88
N PRO A 139 -0.24 5.64 -14.81
CA PRO A 139 0.62 5.63 -15.98
C PRO A 139 0.23 4.54 -16.99
N MET A 140 -0.46 3.47 -16.57
CA MET A 140 -0.96 2.43 -17.49
C MET A 140 -2.20 2.89 -18.27
N GLN A 141 -2.95 3.87 -17.77
CA GLN A 141 -4.05 4.49 -18.53
C GLN A 141 -3.61 5.64 -19.43
N GLN A 142 -2.35 6.09 -19.35
CA GLN A 142 -1.79 6.97 -20.37
C GLN A 142 -1.59 6.16 -21.66
N LEU A 143 -2.64 6.14 -22.49
CA LEU A 143 -2.58 5.71 -23.88
C LEU A 143 -1.38 6.38 -24.59
N PRO A 144 -0.73 5.71 -25.55
CA PRO A 144 0.41 6.27 -26.26
C PRO A 144 0.00 7.61 -26.88
N LEU A 145 0.49 8.71 -26.31
CA LEU A 145 0.28 10.05 -26.84
C LEU A 145 1.13 10.18 -28.11
N PHE A 146 0.43 10.05 -29.24
CA PHE A 146 0.85 10.34 -30.60
C PHE A 146 1.96 9.44 -31.16
N ALA A 147 1.61 8.63 -32.16
CA ALA A 147 2.58 8.26 -33.18
C ALA A 147 3.01 9.56 -33.88
N ALA A 148 4.31 9.87 -33.86
CA ALA A 148 4.86 10.96 -34.66
C ALA A 148 4.61 10.65 -36.14
N VAL A 149 3.56 11.24 -36.71
CA VAL A 149 3.33 11.21 -38.15
C VAL A 149 4.43 12.06 -38.77
N LYS A 150 5.41 11.42 -39.41
CA LYS A 150 6.34 12.10 -40.31
C LYS A 150 5.50 12.72 -41.42
N VAL A 151 5.40 14.04 -41.45
CA VAL A 151 4.99 14.78 -42.63
C VAL A 151 6.18 14.71 -43.60
N GLN A 152 5.99 14.02 -44.72
CA GLN A 152 6.91 14.05 -45.87
C GLN A 152 6.60 15.26 -46.75
#